data_AF-A0AAD9KJA8-F1
#
_entry.id   AF-A0AAD9KJA8-F1
#
_cell.length_a   1.000
_cell.length_b   1.000
_cell.length_c   1.000
_cell.angle_alpha   90.00
_cell.angle_beta   90.00
_cell.angle_gamma   90.00
#
_symmetry.space_group_name_H-M   'P 1'
#
loop_
_entity.id
_entity.type
_entity.pdbx_description
1 polymer ?
#
loop_
_entity_poly.entity_id
_entity_poly.type
_entity_poly.pdbx_seq_one_letter_code
_entity_poly.pdbx_strand_id
1 'polypeptide(L)'
;MTIFDHLGGCARDEVLCHPEAIRLNCDSLVKLLTLRFGPTESVPSLSTTFHARLQMDGETLADYSRVLMRLHSRTEKAADTRAEEEALVLLRDNALKEQFVRGVKEHSVRHELRRIALGSADRSFLVMRDEVLSLLGDHSESQRTVRVRGAEAEPDSVNQVIMQVMQTQQQLQSQMMQLASQQCQTASQLQAILDKLPGLIGQPQFALPAPVMRDRQSRRNPQDGLCFFCKEQGHFIRECPKKKLADSRRGQEQDHMQGCARSNRSEN
;
A
#
# COMPACT_ATOMS: atom_id res chain seq x y z
N MET A 1 -43.16 -14.15 -31.70
CA MET A 1 -43.07 -14.85 -30.40
C MET A 1 -43.11 -13.82 -29.31
N THR A 2 -44.07 -13.94 -28.39
CA THR A 2 -44.32 -12.98 -27.32
C THR A 2 -43.75 -13.48 -25.99
N ILE A 3 -43.53 -12.61 -25.00
CA ILE A 3 -43.10 -13.01 -23.65
C ILE A 3 -44.11 -14.00 -23.04
N PHE A 4 -45.40 -13.82 -23.34
CA PHE A 4 -46.48 -14.68 -22.90
C PHE A 4 -46.28 -16.15 -23.30
N ASP A 5 -45.78 -16.41 -24.51
CA ASP A 5 -45.55 -17.79 -25.02
C ASP A 5 -44.46 -18.54 -24.23
N HIS A 6 -43.62 -17.81 -23.49
CA HIS A 6 -42.53 -18.35 -22.68
C HIS A 6 -42.90 -18.50 -21.19
N LEU A 7 -44.10 -18.05 -20.79
CA LEU A 7 -44.57 -18.23 -19.43
C LEU A 7 -45.13 -19.64 -19.22
N GLY A 8 -44.75 -20.25 -18.11
CA GLY A 8 -45.28 -21.55 -17.67
C GLY A 8 -45.82 -21.48 -16.24
N GLY A 9 -46.67 -22.45 -15.89
CA GLY A 9 -47.21 -22.62 -14.54
C GLY A 9 -47.92 -21.39 -13.99
N CYS A 10 -47.73 -21.12 -12.69
CA CYS A 10 -48.42 -20.05 -11.95
C CYS A 10 -48.25 -18.65 -12.57
N ALA A 11 -47.12 -18.37 -13.22
CA ALA A 11 -46.90 -17.09 -13.90
C ALA A 11 -47.80 -16.93 -15.14
N ARG A 12 -48.05 -18.01 -15.89
CA ARG A 12 -48.96 -18.01 -17.03
C ARG A 12 -50.41 -17.88 -16.57
N ASP A 13 -50.78 -18.62 -15.53
CA ASP A 13 -52.13 -18.62 -14.98
C ASP A 13 -52.52 -17.23 -14.45
N GLU A 14 -51.60 -16.54 -13.76
CA GLU A 14 -51.81 -15.17 -13.30
C GLU A 14 -52.02 -14.21 -14.48
N VAL A 15 -51.22 -14.30 -15.54
CA VAL A 15 -51.33 -13.43 -16.72
C VAL A 15 -52.63 -13.68 -17.49
N LEU A 16 -53.15 -14.91 -17.49
CA LEU A 16 -54.44 -15.26 -18.11
C LEU A 16 -55.64 -14.60 -17.41
N CYS A 17 -55.52 -14.28 -16.11
CA CYS A 17 -56.54 -13.54 -15.37
C CYS A 17 -56.63 -12.05 -15.75
N HIS A 18 -55.73 -11.56 -16.61
CA HIS A 18 -55.65 -10.14 -16.99
C HIS A 18 -56.12 -9.89 -18.44
N PRO A 19 -56.63 -8.68 -18.75
CA PRO A 19 -57.06 -8.31 -20.10
C PRO A 19 -56.00 -8.55 -21.19
N GLU A 20 -56.45 -8.85 -22.41
CA GLU A 20 -55.57 -9.09 -23.56
C GLU A 20 -54.62 -7.93 -23.88
N ALA A 21 -55.04 -6.70 -23.59
CA ALA A 21 -54.20 -5.51 -23.72
C ALA A 21 -52.89 -5.60 -22.92
N ILE A 22 -52.93 -6.24 -21.74
CA ILE A 22 -51.74 -6.45 -20.90
C ILE A 22 -50.91 -7.62 -21.43
N ARG A 23 -51.54 -8.66 -22.00
CA ARG A 23 -50.87 -9.86 -22.54
C ARG A 23 -50.07 -9.55 -23.81
N LEU A 24 -50.54 -8.59 -24.61
CA LEU A 24 -49.90 -8.15 -25.84
C LEU A 24 -48.81 -7.10 -25.59
N ASN A 25 -48.89 -6.36 -24.48
CA ASN A 25 -47.91 -5.33 -24.13
C ASN A 25 -46.83 -5.89 -23.18
N CYS A 26 -45.63 -6.07 -23.71
CA CYS A 26 -44.46 -6.55 -22.97
C CYS A 26 -44.17 -5.73 -21.70
N ASP A 27 -44.27 -4.40 -21.74
CA ASP A 27 -43.93 -3.55 -20.59
C ASP A 27 -44.95 -3.70 -19.46
N SER A 28 -46.24 -3.77 -19.81
CA SER A 28 -47.32 -3.98 -18.84
C SER A 28 -47.23 -5.38 -18.22
N LEU A 29 -46.92 -6.38 -19.02
CA LEU A 29 -46.75 -7.76 -18.57
C LEU A 29 -45.53 -7.92 -17.65
N VAL A 30 -44.39 -7.29 -17.99
CA VAL A 30 -43.20 -7.30 -17.12
C VAL A 30 -43.48 -6.57 -15.81
N LYS A 31 -44.18 -5.43 -15.82
CA LYS A 31 -44.59 -4.72 -14.59
C LYS A 31 -45.49 -5.58 -13.71
N LEU A 32 -46.48 -6.26 -14.31
CA LEU A 32 -47.36 -7.17 -13.59
C LEU A 32 -46.58 -8.33 -12.95
N LEU A 33 -45.71 -8.99 -13.73
CA LEU A 33 -44.91 -10.11 -13.24
C LEU A 33 -43.92 -9.66 -12.16
N THR A 34 -43.30 -8.49 -12.31
CA THR A 34 -42.42 -7.91 -11.31
C THR A 34 -43.17 -7.56 -10.03
N LEU A 35 -44.41 -7.09 -10.13
CA LEU A 35 -45.24 -6.77 -8.96
C LEU A 35 -45.66 -8.03 -8.19
N ARG A 36 -45.97 -9.14 -8.89
CA ARG A 36 -46.52 -10.36 -8.28
C ARG A 36 -45.48 -11.39 -7.88
N PHE A 37 -44.40 -11.50 -8.65
CA PHE A 37 -43.36 -12.50 -8.46
C PHE A 37 -41.97 -11.88 -8.23
N GLY A 38 -41.86 -10.55 -8.24
CA GLY A 38 -40.61 -9.88 -7.93
C GLY A 38 -40.20 -10.11 -6.47
N PRO A 39 -38.89 -10.12 -6.17
CA PRO A 39 -38.41 -10.12 -4.79
C PRO A 39 -38.93 -8.89 -4.07
N THR A 40 -39.75 -9.07 -3.03
CA THR A 40 -40.17 -7.98 -2.14
C THR A 40 -39.05 -7.72 -1.14
N GLU A 41 -38.12 -6.86 -1.53
CA GLU A 41 -37.02 -6.45 -0.67
C GLU A 41 -37.36 -5.11 -0.03
N SER A 42 -37.54 -5.10 1.29
CA SER A 42 -37.74 -3.88 2.07
C SER A 42 -36.41 -3.31 2.55
N VAL A 43 -36.36 -2.00 2.84
CA VAL A 43 -35.17 -1.33 3.42
C VAL A 43 -34.60 -2.10 4.62
N PRO A 44 -35.39 -2.56 5.61
CA PRO A 44 -34.84 -3.29 6.75
C PRO A 44 -34.18 -4.62 6.37
N SER A 45 -34.76 -5.36 5.42
CA SER A 45 -34.23 -6.64 4.96
C SER A 45 -32.89 -6.47 4.23
N LEU A 46 -32.80 -5.44 3.37
CA LEU A 46 -31.60 -5.12 2.61
C LEU A 46 -30.51 -4.52 3.50
N SER A 47 -30.87 -3.65 4.44
CA SER A 47 -29.96 -3.09 5.44
C SER A 47 -29.33 -4.20 6.30
N THR A 48 -30.14 -5.15 6.77
CA THR A 48 -29.64 -6.31 7.52
C THR A 48 -28.66 -7.13 6.68
N THR A 49 -29.02 -7.41 5.42
CA THR A 49 -28.17 -8.14 4.48
C THR A 49 -26.86 -7.39 4.20
N PHE A 50 -26.91 -6.07 4.03
CA PHE A 50 -25.76 -5.21 3.83
C PHE A 50 -24.80 -5.26 5.01
N HIS A 51 -25.31 -5.11 6.23
CA HIS A 51 -24.47 -5.10 7.43
C HIS A 51 -23.89 -6.47 7.79
N ALA A 52 -24.62 -7.56 7.48
CA ALA A 52 -24.16 -8.93 7.68
C ALA A 52 -23.16 -9.40 6.61
N ARG A 53 -23.01 -8.67 5.50
CA ARG A 53 -22.17 -9.10 4.37
C ARG A 53 -20.68 -9.03 4.71
N LEU A 54 -20.03 -10.18 4.79
CA LEU A 54 -18.58 -10.35 4.94
C LEU A 54 -17.99 -10.91 3.64
N GLN A 55 -16.72 -10.60 3.34
CA GLN A 55 -16.00 -11.12 2.17
C GLN A 55 -15.98 -12.65 2.20
N MET A 56 -16.39 -13.28 1.09
CA MET A 56 -16.48 -14.73 0.96
C MET A 56 -15.12 -15.38 0.67
N ASP A 57 -15.04 -16.69 0.84
CA ASP A 57 -13.85 -17.46 0.45
C ASP A 57 -13.60 -17.36 -1.06
N GLY A 58 -12.38 -16.94 -1.44
CA GLY A 58 -12.01 -16.75 -2.85
C GLY A 58 -12.58 -15.48 -3.50
N GLU A 59 -13.33 -14.65 -2.78
CA GLU A 59 -13.85 -13.39 -3.30
C GLU A 59 -12.76 -12.31 -3.31
N THR A 60 -12.57 -11.64 -4.45
CA THR A 60 -11.62 -10.53 -4.56
C THR A 60 -12.14 -9.28 -3.84
N LEU A 61 -11.25 -8.37 -3.44
CA LEU A 61 -11.66 -7.07 -2.88
C LEU A 61 -12.50 -6.24 -3.86
N ALA A 62 -12.22 -6.36 -5.15
CA ALA A 62 -12.98 -5.69 -6.21
C ALA A 62 -14.41 -6.22 -6.31
N ASP A 63 -14.59 -7.55 -6.21
CA ASP A 63 -15.93 -8.16 -6.24
C ASP A 63 -16.71 -7.86 -4.97
N TYR A 64 -16.05 -7.98 -3.80
CA TYR A 64 -16.66 -7.66 -2.51
C TYR A 64 -17.16 -6.22 -2.47
N SER A 65 -16.33 -5.24 -2.84
CA SER A 65 -16.73 -3.83 -2.87
C SER A 65 -17.88 -3.57 -3.85
N ARG A 66 -17.92 -4.24 -5.01
CA ARG A 66 -19.02 -4.14 -5.97
C ARG A 66 -20.33 -4.68 -5.40
N VAL A 67 -20.29 -5.78 -4.65
CA VAL A 67 -21.48 -6.35 -3.99
C VAL A 67 -22.04 -5.37 -2.95
N LEU A 68 -21.19 -4.76 -2.13
CA LEU A 68 -21.62 -3.75 -1.15
C LEU A 68 -22.31 -2.56 -1.82
N MET A 69 -21.74 -2.03 -2.91
CA MET A 69 -22.35 -0.94 -3.67
C MET A 69 -23.72 -1.33 -4.22
N ARG A 70 -23.85 -2.54 -4.79
CA ARG A 70 -25.13 -3.04 -5.32
C ARG A 70 -26.18 -3.21 -4.22
N LEU A 71 -25.79 -3.71 -3.05
CA LEU A 71 -26.69 -3.84 -1.90
C LEU A 71 -27.17 -2.47 -1.45
N HIS A 72 -26.28 -1.50 -1.26
CA HIS A 72 -26.66 -0.15 -0.83
C HIS A 72 -27.58 0.54 -1.84
N SER A 73 -27.28 0.44 -3.15
CA SER A 73 -28.14 0.98 -4.20
C SER A 73 -29.51 0.30 -4.30
N ARG A 74 -29.64 -0.96 -3.85
CA ARG A 74 -30.95 -1.61 -3.72
C ARG A 74 -31.69 -1.06 -2.51
N THR A 75 -31.00 -0.85 -1.38
CA THR A 75 -31.58 -0.25 -0.17
C THR A 75 -32.13 1.15 -0.47
N GLU A 76 -31.38 1.99 -1.19
CA GLU A 76 -31.82 3.32 -1.65
C GLU A 76 -33.14 3.22 -2.44
N LYS A 77 -33.20 2.29 -3.42
CA LYS A 77 -34.38 2.12 -4.30
C LYS A 77 -35.59 1.47 -3.62
N ALA A 78 -35.37 0.78 -2.51
CA ALA A 78 -36.42 0.13 -1.74
C ALA A 78 -37.08 1.07 -0.71
N ALA A 79 -36.60 2.32 -0.60
CA ALA A 79 -37.15 3.30 0.33
C ALA A 79 -38.61 3.64 0.02
N ASP A 80 -39.44 3.65 1.07
CA ASP A 80 -40.87 3.93 0.93
C ASP A 80 -41.12 5.44 0.79
N THR A 81 -40.23 6.27 1.36
CA THR A 81 -40.35 7.72 1.35
C THR A 81 -39.13 8.39 0.73
N ARG A 82 -39.36 9.52 0.06
CA ARG A 82 -38.28 10.35 -0.51
C ARG A 82 -37.28 10.84 0.54
N ALA A 83 -37.75 11.15 1.76
CA ALA A 83 -36.88 11.59 2.85
C ALA A 83 -35.93 10.46 3.31
N GLU A 84 -36.41 9.21 3.34
CA GLU A 84 -35.59 8.04 3.65
C GLU A 84 -34.56 7.77 2.54
N GLU A 85 -34.97 7.85 1.27
CA GLU A 85 -34.06 7.74 0.13
C GLU A 85 -32.93 8.78 0.20
N GLU A 86 -33.27 10.06 0.43
CA GLU A 86 -32.30 11.15 0.54
C GLU A 86 -31.34 10.92 1.73
N ALA A 87 -31.84 10.44 2.87
CA ALA A 87 -30.99 10.10 4.02
C ALA A 87 -30.00 8.96 3.71
N LEU A 88 -30.46 7.91 3.02
CA LEU A 88 -29.59 6.80 2.59
C LEU A 88 -28.51 7.28 1.63
N VAL A 89 -28.86 8.13 0.66
CA VAL A 89 -27.89 8.70 -0.30
C VAL A 89 -26.81 9.51 0.41
N LEU A 90 -27.17 10.33 1.41
CA LEU A 90 -26.22 11.11 2.21
C LEU A 90 -25.27 10.21 3.02
N LEU A 91 -25.77 9.09 3.54
CA LEU A 91 -24.98 8.17 4.38
C LEU A 91 -24.17 7.15 3.57
N ARG A 92 -24.42 7.04 2.26
CA ARG A 92 -23.86 6.02 1.37
C ARG A 92 -22.35 5.84 1.51
N ASP A 93 -21.59 6.93 1.39
CA ASP A 93 -20.13 6.83 1.37
C ASP A 93 -19.60 6.35 2.73
N ASN A 94 -20.15 6.83 3.84
CA ASN A 94 -19.76 6.38 5.17
C ASN A 94 -20.15 4.92 5.41
N ALA A 95 -21.39 4.55 5.08
CA ALA A 95 -21.87 3.18 5.23
C ALA A 95 -21.02 2.18 4.43
N LEU A 96 -20.68 2.51 3.18
CA LEU A 96 -19.84 1.67 2.32
C LEU A 96 -18.41 1.56 2.85
N LYS A 97 -17.78 2.67 3.26
CA LYS A 97 -16.42 2.66 3.84
C LYS A 97 -16.38 1.80 5.10
N GLU A 98 -17.31 2.01 6.03
CA GLU A 98 -17.38 1.27 7.29
C GLU A 98 -17.58 -0.23 7.06
N GLN A 99 -18.54 -0.60 6.20
CA GLN A 99 -18.81 -2.00 5.89
C GLN A 99 -17.67 -2.66 5.13
N PHE A 100 -17.01 -1.94 4.23
CA PHE A 100 -15.88 -2.46 3.47
C PHE A 100 -14.70 -2.77 4.40
N VAL A 101 -14.35 -1.85 5.29
CA VAL A 101 -13.33 -2.09 6.32
C VAL A 101 -13.74 -3.25 7.22
N ARG A 102 -14.96 -3.25 7.77
CA ARG A 102 -15.41 -4.25 8.73
C ARG A 102 -15.44 -5.67 8.15
N GLY A 103 -15.96 -5.82 6.94
CA GLY A 103 -16.29 -7.12 6.38
C GLY A 103 -15.18 -7.78 5.56
N VAL A 104 -14.02 -7.15 5.37
CA VAL A 104 -12.86 -7.83 4.75
C VAL A 104 -12.36 -8.97 5.63
N LYS A 105 -12.10 -10.11 4.99
CA LYS A 105 -11.71 -11.37 5.66
C LYS A 105 -10.34 -11.25 6.32
N GLU A 106 -9.34 -10.82 5.56
CA GLU A 106 -7.94 -10.77 6.00
C GLU A 106 -7.68 -9.64 6.99
N HIS A 107 -7.10 -9.98 8.14
CA HIS A 107 -6.87 -9.01 9.22
C HIS A 107 -5.83 -7.94 8.84
N SER A 108 -4.76 -8.32 8.13
CA SER A 108 -3.73 -7.40 7.63
C SER A 108 -4.33 -6.37 6.66
N VAL A 109 -5.12 -6.83 5.70
CA VAL A 109 -5.85 -5.99 4.73
C VAL A 109 -6.82 -5.06 5.45
N ARG A 110 -7.51 -5.53 6.49
CA ARG A 110 -8.40 -4.69 7.31
C ARG A 110 -7.68 -3.54 8.00
N HIS A 111 -6.47 -3.78 8.53
CA HIS A 111 -5.66 -2.72 9.11
C HIS A 111 -5.24 -1.67 8.08
N GLU A 112 -4.85 -2.11 6.89
CA GLU A 112 -4.48 -1.21 5.80
C GLU A 112 -5.68 -0.37 5.34
N LEU A 113 -6.83 -1.02 5.19
CA LEU A 113 -8.10 -0.35 4.89
C LEU A 113 -8.47 0.72 5.91
N ARG A 114 -8.24 0.50 7.21
CA ARG A 114 -8.45 1.53 8.24
C ARG A 114 -7.52 2.73 8.05
N ARG A 115 -6.26 2.49 7.70
CA ARG A 115 -5.29 3.56 7.43
C ARG A 115 -5.72 4.41 6.25
N ILE A 116 -6.12 3.77 5.15
CA ILE A 116 -6.62 4.46 3.96
C ILE A 116 -7.95 5.16 4.25
N ALA A 117 -8.85 4.56 5.03
CA ALA A 117 -10.12 5.17 5.44
C ALA A 117 -9.92 6.50 6.18
N LEU A 118 -8.94 6.55 7.09
CA LEU A 118 -8.59 7.77 7.82
C LEU A 118 -8.05 8.86 6.89
N GLY A 119 -7.22 8.50 5.89
CA GLY A 119 -6.71 9.45 4.89
C GLY A 119 -7.76 9.90 3.86
N SER A 120 -8.89 9.20 3.77
CA SER A 120 -9.95 9.41 2.78
C SER A 120 -11.29 9.79 3.40
N ALA A 121 -11.29 10.32 4.64
CA ALA A 121 -12.49 10.64 5.40
C ALA A 121 -13.50 11.49 4.60
N ASP A 122 -13.04 12.57 3.96
CA ASP A 122 -13.90 13.51 3.21
C ASP A 122 -14.12 13.12 1.74
N ARG A 123 -13.50 12.04 1.27
CA ARG A 123 -13.58 11.60 -0.14
C ARG A 123 -14.70 10.60 -0.34
N SER A 124 -15.13 10.37 -1.58
CA SER A 124 -16.13 9.33 -1.85
C SER A 124 -15.57 7.93 -1.63
N PHE A 125 -16.46 6.96 -1.42
CA PHE A 125 -16.07 5.55 -1.33
C PHE A 125 -15.35 5.06 -2.58
N LEU A 126 -15.70 5.59 -3.76
CA LEU A 126 -15.05 5.20 -5.03
C LEU A 126 -13.57 5.54 -5.05
N VAL A 127 -13.20 6.73 -4.57
CA VAL A 127 -11.79 7.15 -4.51
C VAL A 127 -11.00 6.25 -3.56
N MET A 128 -11.56 5.98 -2.37
CA MET A 128 -10.96 5.03 -1.43
C MET A 128 -10.81 3.64 -2.05
N ARG A 129 -11.86 3.15 -2.73
CA ARG A 129 -11.84 1.83 -3.38
C ARG A 129 -10.73 1.75 -4.41
N ASP A 130 -10.61 2.74 -5.28
CA ASP A 130 -9.60 2.73 -6.34
C ASP A 130 -8.18 2.82 -5.75
N GLU A 131 -7.98 3.59 -4.67
CA GLU A 131 -6.72 3.64 -3.91
C GLU A 131 -6.38 2.25 -3.30
N VAL A 132 -7.33 1.62 -2.61
CA VAL A 132 -7.17 0.26 -2.04
C VAL A 132 -6.81 -0.75 -3.12
N LEU A 133 -7.53 -0.74 -4.23
CA LEU A 133 -7.29 -1.70 -5.32
C LEU A 133 -5.94 -1.44 -6.00
N SER A 134 -5.48 -0.20 -6.07
CA SER A 134 -4.13 0.11 -6.59
C SER A 134 -3.02 -0.36 -5.65
N LEU A 135 -3.18 -0.19 -4.34
CA LEU A 135 -2.15 -0.51 -3.35
C LEU A 135 -2.11 -2.02 -3.02
N LEU A 136 -3.25 -2.69 -3.07
CA LEU A 136 -3.39 -4.10 -2.64
C LEU A 136 -3.64 -5.06 -3.82
N GLY A 137 -4.09 -4.56 -4.97
CA GLY A 137 -4.34 -5.36 -6.17
C GLY A 137 -3.08 -6.01 -6.75
N ASP A 138 -1.93 -5.35 -6.59
CA ASP A 138 -0.61 -5.85 -7.04
C ASP A 138 -0.15 -7.12 -6.31
N HIS A 139 -0.84 -7.58 -5.27
CA HIS A 139 -0.50 -8.81 -4.55
C HIS A 139 -1.40 -10.01 -4.89
N SER A 140 -2.43 -9.82 -5.72
CA SER A 140 -3.34 -10.91 -6.10
C SER A 140 -3.03 -11.54 -7.47
N GLU A 141 -2.34 -10.82 -8.37
CA GLU A 141 -1.91 -11.40 -9.66
C GLU A 141 -0.52 -12.04 -9.64
N SER A 142 0.36 -11.70 -8.70
CA SER A 142 1.65 -12.40 -8.51
C SER A 142 1.52 -13.81 -7.92
N GLN A 143 0.29 -14.22 -7.54
CA GLN A 143 -0.06 -15.61 -7.28
C GLN A 143 -0.97 -16.20 -8.37
N ARG A 144 -0.86 -15.72 -9.62
CA ARG A 144 -0.81 -16.68 -10.73
C ARG A 144 0.46 -17.49 -10.56
N THR A 145 0.41 -18.40 -9.59
CA THR A 145 1.25 -19.59 -9.62
C THR A 145 1.10 -20.12 -11.03
N VAL A 146 2.18 -20.06 -11.78
CA VAL A 146 2.37 -20.92 -12.94
C VAL A 146 1.84 -22.27 -12.49
N ARG A 147 0.79 -22.78 -13.15
CA ARG A 147 0.40 -24.18 -13.01
C ARG A 147 1.57 -24.99 -13.55
N VAL A 148 2.62 -25.13 -12.74
CA VAL A 148 3.53 -26.25 -12.86
C VAL A 148 2.63 -27.43 -12.60
N ARG A 149 2.36 -28.23 -13.65
CA ARG A 149 1.74 -29.54 -13.48
C ARG A 149 2.51 -30.22 -12.35
N GLY A 150 1.85 -30.45 -11.23
CA GLY A 150 2.39 -31.28 -10.18
C GLY A 150 2.63 -32.65 -10.79
N ALA A 151 3.89 -32.94 -11.08
CA ALA A 151 4.32 -34.33 -11.08
C ALA A 151 4.17 -34.77 -9.63
N GLU A 152 3.39 -35.81 -9.40
CA GLU A 152 3.36 -36.54 -8.14
C GLU A 152 4.79 -37.01 -7.88
N ALA A 153 5.54 -36.22 -7.11
CA ALA A 153 6.88 -36.56 -6.69
C ALA A 153 6.74 -37.25 -5.33
N GLU A 154 7.06 -38.54 -5.35
CA GLU A 154 7.21 -39.43 -4.21
C GLU A 154 7.81 -38.73 -2.96
N PRO A 155 7.33 -39.08 -1.75
CA PRO A 155 7.65 -38.39 -0.50
C PRO A 155 9.12 -38.44 -0.08
N ASP A 156 9.95 -39.23 -0.75
CA ASP A 156 11.38 -39.38 -0.44
C ASP A 156 12.21 -38.13 -0.76
N SER A 157 11.79 -37.31 -1.71
CA SER A 157 12.55 -36.13 -2.16
C SER A 157 12.54 -34.98 -1.13
N VAL A 158 11.42 -34.78 -0.43
CA VAL A 158 11.30 -33.68 0.55
C VAL A 158 12.10 -33.96 1.82
N ASN A 159 12.12 -35.22 2.28
CA ASN A 159 12.92 -35.62 3.44
C ASN A 159 14.43 -35.52 3.18
N GLN A 160 14.87 -35.82 1.95
CA GLN A 160 16.28 -35.70 1.56
C GLN A 160 16.76 -34.24 1.53
N VAL A 161 15.91 -33.32 1.07
CA VAL A 161 16.20 -31.88 1.08
C VAL A 161 16.27 -31.33 2.51
N ILE A 162 15.36 -31.75 3.40
CA ILE A 162 15.37 -31.32 4.82
C ILE A 162 16.66 -31.79 5.51
N MET A 163 17.08 -33.04 5.29
CA MET A 163 18.34 -33.56 5.83
C MET A 163 19.56 -32.79 5.29
N GLN A 164 19.58 -32.47 4.00
CA GLN A 164 20.68 -31.73 3.39
C GLN A 164 20.79 -30.30 3.93
N VAL A 165 19.66 -29.63 4.18
CA VAL A 165 19.60 -28.30 4.79
C VAL A 165 20.09 -28.34 6.25
N MET A 166 19.73 -29.36 7.03
CA MET A 166 20.25 -29.52 8.40
C MET A 166 21.76 -29.77 8.41
N GLN A 167 22.27 -30.61 7.50
CA GLN A 167 23.71 -30.88 7.39
C GLN A 167 24.50 -29.62 7.01
N THR A 168 24.02 -28.85 6.03
CA THR A 168 24.68 -27.60 5.63
C THR A 168 24.65 -26.55 6.74
N GLN A 169 23.54 -26.44 7.49
CA GLN A 169 23.46 -25.56 8.65
C GLN A 169 24.48 -25.95 9.74
N GLN A 170 24.61 -27.24 10.04
CA GLN A 170 25.56 -27.73 11.05
C GLN A 170 27.02 -27.52 10.60
N GLN A 171 27.31 -27.73 9.31
CA GLN A 171 28.63 -27.47 8.75
C GLN A 171 28.99 -25.98 8.83
N LEU A 172 28.08 -25.07 8.51
CA LEU A 172 28.29 -23.62 8.64
C LEU A 172 28.55 -23.20 10.09
N GLN A 173 27.83 -23.78 11.06
CA GLN A 173 28.08 -23.52 12.48
C GLN A 173 29.48 -23.96 12.90
N SER A 174 29.95 -25.11 12.44
CA SER A 174 31.31 -25.59 12.74
C SER A 174 32.40 -24.69 12.14
N GLN A 175 32.18 -24.18 10.92
CA GLN A 175 33.09 -23.22 10.27
C GLN A 175 33.12 -21.89 11.01
N MET A 176 31.97 -21.38 11.47
CA MET A 176 31.92 -20.19 12.31
C MET A 176 32.70 -20.35 13.61
N MET A 177 32.57 -21.51 14.27
CA MET A 177 33.29 -21.79 15.51
C MET A 177 34.81 -21.85 15.30
N GLN A 178 35.26 -22.43 14.17
CA GLN A 178 36.67 -22.45 13.79
C GLN A 178 37.20 -21.03 13.51
N LEU A 179 36.47 -20.22 12.73
CA LEU A 179 36.85 -18.83 12.45
C LEU A 179 36.92 -17.98 13.72
N ALA A 180 35.98 -18.16 14.64
CA ALA A 180 36.00 -17.49 15.95
C ALA A 180 37.25 -17.89 16.77
N SER A 181 37.59 -19.18 16.79
CA SER A 181 38.80 -19.65 17.48
C SER A 181 40.09 -19.08 16.88
N GLN A 182 40.15 -18.95 15.54
CA GLN A 182 41.27 -18.34 14.84
C GLN A 182 41.37 -16.84 15.15
N GLN A 183 40.25 -16.13 15.22
CA GLN A 183 40.23 -14.72 15.66
C GLN A 183 40.74 -14.56 17.09
N CYS A 184 40.35 -15.44 18.02
CA CYS A 184 40.88 -15.38 19.39
C CYS A 184 42.39 -15.63 19.43
N GLN A 185 42.90 -16.55 18.61
CA GLN A 185 44.35 -16.80 18.53
C GLN A 185 45.10 -15.61 17.93
N THR A 186 44.62 -15.01 16.83
CA THR A 186 45.26 -13.82 16.24
C THR A 186 45.20 -12.63 17.19
N ALA A 187 44.08 -12.42 17.88
CA ALA A 187 43.95 -11.39 18.92
C ALA A 187 44.96 -11.61 20.06
N SER A 188 45.14 -12.85 20.52
CA SER A 188 46.13 -13.18 21.55
C SER A 188 47.57 -12.96 21.09
N GLN A 189 47.88 -13.25 19.82
CA GLN A 189 49.19 -13.00 19.23
C GLN A 189 49.47 -11.49 19.12
N LEU A 190 48.49 -10.70 18.70
CA LEU A 190 48.58 -9.24 18.66
C LEU A 190 48.79 -8.66 20.07
N GLN A 191 48.07 -9.16 21.07
CA GLN A 191 48.23 -8.75 22.46
C GLN A 191 49.62 -9.08 23.00
N ALA A 192 50.14 -10.28 22.69
CA ALA A 192 51.49 -10.68 23.08
C ALA A 192 52.56 -9.81 22.39
N ILE A 193 52.36 -9.43 21.12
CA ILE A 193 53.25 -8.49 20.43
C ILE A 193 53.23 -7.10 21.10
N LEU A 194 52.05 -6.63 21.53
CA LEU A 194 51.91 -5.38 22.28
C LEU A 194 52.59 -5.45 23.65
N ASP A 195 52.48 -6.57 24.38
CA ASP A 195 53.13 -6.77 25.69
C ASP A 195 54.66 -6.92 25.56
N LYS A 196 55.15 -7.39 24.41
CA LYS A 196 56.58 -7.47 24.06
C LYS A 196 57.19 -6.12 23.65
N LEU A 197 56.41 -5.04 23.66
CA LEU A 197 56.87 -3.67 23.47
C LEU A 197 56.95 -2.88 24.79
N PRO A 198 57.78 -3.24 25.78
CA PRO A 198 58.14 -2.27 26.81
C PRO A 198 59.22 -1.34 26.25
N GLY A 199 58.94 -0.04 26.20
CA GLY A 199 60.02 0.97 26.22
C GLY A 199 60.16 1.96 25.06
N LEU A 200 59.15 2.19 24.21
CA LEU A 200 59.18 3.35 23.27
C LEU A 200 58.18 4.46 23.61
N ILE A 201 57.57 4.41 24.79
CA ILE A 201 56.72 5.49 25.30
C ILE A 201 57.06 5.69 26.77
N GLY A 202 58.10 6.48 27.05
CA GLY A 202 58.32 6.98 28.41
C GLY A 202 59.76 7.32 28.78
N GLN A 203 60.33 8.40 28.24
CA GLN A 203 61.18 9.33 29.00
C GLN A 203 61.13 10.74 28.40
N PRO A 204 60.72 11.78 29.17
CA PRO A 204 60.86 13.17 28.75
C PRO A 204 62.21 13.70 29.25
N GLN A 205 63.18 13.87 28.36
CA GLN A 205 64.50 14.41 28.74
C GLN A 205 64.70 15.90 28.39
N PHE A 206 63.72 16.57 27.80
CA PHE A 206 63.79 18.02 27.60
C PHE A 206 62.44 18.65 27.85
N ALA A 207 62.37 19.47 28.90
CA ALA A 207 61.25 20.39 29.13
C ALA A 207 61.21 21.39 27.97
N LEU A 208 60.22 21.24 27.10
CA LEU A 208 59.84 22.23 26.09
C LEU A 208 58.44 22.75 26.45
N PRO A 209 58.19 24.06 26.28
CA PRO A 209 56.97 24.70 26.77
C PRO A 209 55.73 24.15 26.07
N ALA A 210 54.60 24.23 26.78
CA ALA A 210 53.30 23.69 26.37
C ALA A 210 53.00 23.94 24.88
N PRO A 211 52.54 22.92 24.13
CA PRO A 211 52.16 23.12 22.75
C PRO A 211 50.93 24.02 22.72
N VAL A 212 51.13 25.21 22.19
CA VAL A 212 50.08 26.12 21.76
C VAL A 212 49.14 25.32 20.85
N MET A 213 47.84 25.32 21.20
CA MET A 213 46.77 24.83 20.34
C MET A 213 46.95 25.45 18.95
N ARG A 214 47.47 24.67 18.00
CA ARG A 214 47.62 25.11 16.62
C ARG A 214 46.48 24.55 15.80
N ASP A 215 45.76 25.50 15.23
CA ASP A 215 44.74 25.39 14.21
C ASP A 215 44.73 24.06 13.47
N ARG A 216 43.56 23.41 13.54
CA ARG A 216 43.17 22.26 12.73
C ARG A 216 42.83 22.69 11.30
N GLN A 217 43.58 23.64 10.75
CA GLN A 217 43.43 24.16 9.41
C GLN A 217 44.72 23.95 8.63
N SER A 218 44.59 23.10 7.62
CA SER A 218 45.41 23.04 6.40
C SER A 218 46.72 22.25 6.48
N ARG A 219 46.70 21.09 5.82
CA ARG A 219 47.66 20.75 4.76
C ARG A 219 47.06 19.65 3.87
N ARG A 220 46.10 20.03 3.03
CA ARG A 220 45.94 19.41 1.71
C ARG A 220 46.16 20.51 0.70
N ASN A 221 47.24 20.39 -0.05
CA ASN A 221 47.62 21.31 -1.10
C ASN A 221 46.47 21.40 -2.13
N PRO A 222 45.88 22.58 -2.41
CA PRO A 222 44.76 22.72 -3.34
C PRO A 222 45.09 22.35 -4.80
N GLN A 223 46.38 22.17 -5.09
CA GLN A 223 46.88 21.81 -6.41
C GLN A 223 46.61 20.33 -6.77
N ASP A 224 46.43 19.45 -5.79
CA ASP A 224 46.23 18.00 -6.01
C ASP A 224 44.74 17.58 -6.03
N GLY A 225 43.82 18.52 -5.85
CA GLY A 225 42.39 18.25 -5.73
C GLY A 225 41.56 18.90 -6.84
N LEU A 226 40.77 18.10 -7.54
CA LEU A 226 39.72 18.60 -8.44
C LEU A 226 38.53 19.10 -7.61
N CYS A 227 37.94 20.23 -8.01
CA CYS A 227 36.70 20.71 -7.45
C CYS A 227 35.56 19.72 -7.73
N PHE A 228 34.91 19.17 -6.71
CA PHE A 228 33.80 18.21 -6.91
C PHE A 228 32.55 18.81 -7.61
N PHE A 229 32.45 20.14 -7.74
CA PHE A 229 31.32 20.79 -8.43
C PHE A 229 31.60 21.04 -9.92
N CYS A 230 32.70 21.73 -10.26
CA CYS A 230 33.04 22.04 -11.66
C CYS A 230 34.12 21.13 -12.28
N LYS A 231 34.71 20.23 -11.49
CA LYS A 231 35.79 19.32 -11.87
C LYS A 231 37.09 20.00 -12.34
N GLU A 232 37.28 21.28 -12.01
CA GLU A 232 38.52 22.01 -12.31
C GLU A 232 39.50 21.96 -11.13
N GLN A 233 40.81 21.95 -11.42
CA GLN A 233 41.89 21.93 -10.44
C GLN A 233 42.14 23.32 -9.82
N GLY A 234 42.74 23.35 -8.63
CA GLY A 234 43.20 24.60 -7.98
C GLY A 234 42.22 25.25 -7.01
N HIS A 235 41.06 24.66 -6.75
CA HIS A 235 40.11 25.11 -5.72
C HIS A 235 39.18 23.99 -5.23
N PHE A 236 38.64 24.11 -4.02
CA PHE A 236 37.64 23.17 -3.48
C PHE A 236 36.21 23.67 -3.72
N ILE A 237 35.20 22.80 -3.51
CA ILE A 237 33.76 23.10 -3.70
C ILE A 237 33.33 24.42 -3.05
N ARG A 238 33.90 24.75 -1.87
CA ARG A 238 33.56 25.94 -1.09
C ARG A 238 34.04 27.25 -1.74
N GLU A 239 35.07 27.16 -2.58
CA GLU A 239 35.72 28.28 -3.26
C GLU A 239 35.41 28.30 -4.76
N CYS A 240 34.46 27.46 -5.21
CA CYS A 240 34.12 27.36 -6.62
C CYS A 240 33.36 28.61 -7.12
N PRO A 241 33.90 29.36 -8.11
CA PRO A 241 33.24 30.55 -8.65
C PRO A 241 31.91 30.21 -9.33
N LYS A 242 31.83 29.03 -9.98
CA LYS A 242 30.61 28.55 -10.64
C LYS A 242 29.49 28.21 -9.63
N LYS A 243 29.84 27.78 -8.41
CA LYS A 243 28.85 27.51 -7.35
C LYS A 243 28.23 28.81 -6.82
N LYS A 244 29.04 29.86 -6.63
CA LYS A 244 28.53 31.16 -6.18
C LYS A 244 27.54 31.76 -7.18
N LEU A 245 27.82 31.66 -8.48
CA LEU A 245 26.89 32.09 -9.54
C LEU A 245 25.59 31.27 -9.54
N ALA A 246 25.66 29.95 -9.33
CA ALA A 246 24.48 29.08 -9.27
C ALA A 246 23.60 29.34 -8.04
N ASP A 247 24.21 29.66 -6.90
CA ASP A 247 23.49 30.00 -5.67
C ASP A 247 22.87 31.41 -5.76
N SER A 248 23.52 32.37 -6.40
CA SER A 248 22.94 33.70 -6.68
C SER A 248 21.74 33.66 -7.63
N ARG A 249 21.74 32.78 -8.64
CA ARG A 249 20.57 32.60 -9.53
C ARG A 249 19.37 32.00 -8.79
N ARG A 250 19.61 31.03 -7.90
CA ARG A 250 18.55 30.45 -7.07
C ARG A 250 17.95 31.41 -6.05
N GLY A 251 18.71 32.40 -5.58
CA GLY A 251 18.20 33.47 -4.71
C GLY A 251 17.25 34.43 -5.44
N GLN A 252 17.53 34.78 -6.70
CA GLN A 252 16.70 35.71 -7.46
C GLN A 252 15.35 35.12 -7.92
N GLU A 253 15.28 33.81 -8.18
CA GLU A 253 14.02 33.13 -8.52
C GLU A 253 13.06 32.98 -7.32
N GLN A 254 13.58 32.94 -6.08
CA GLN A 254 12.76 32.82 -4.87
C GLN A 254 12.11 34.16 -4.47
N ASP A 255 12.78 35.29 -4.69
CA ASP A 255 12.23 36.63 -4.39
C ASP A 255 11.19 37.10 -5.43
N HIS A 256 11.24 36.63 -6.68
CA HIS A 256 10.26 37.03 -7.72
C HIS A 256 8.91 36.29 -7.60
N MET A 257 8.86 35.11 -6.95
CA MET A 257 7.61 34.33 -6.79
C MET A 257 6.82 34.66 -5.52
N GLN A 258 7.35 35.52 -4.63
CA GLN A 258 6.66 35.94 -3.40
C GLN A 258 6.08 37.36 -3.48
N GLY A 259 6.38 38.12 -4.55
CA GLY A 259 5.82 39.44 -4.82
C GLY A 259 4.41 39.46 -5.46
N CYS A 260 3.99 38.40 -6.16
CA CYS A 260 2.67 38.36 -6.82
C CYS A 260 1.50 37.91 -5.93
N ALA A 261 1.76 37.42 -4.71
CA ALA A 261 0.70 36.87 -3.84
C ALA A 261 0.04 37.91 -2.90
N ARG A 262 0.41 39.19 -2.95
CA ARG A 262 -0.08 40.23 -2.01
C ARG A 262 -0.98 41.31 -2.62
N SER A 263 -1.32 41.24 -3.91
CA SER A 263 -2.05 42.34 -4.59
C SER A 263 -3.55 42.08 -4.83
N ASN A 264 -4.09 40.88 -4.57
CA ASN A 264 -5.50 40.56 -4.85
C ASN A 264 -6.37 40.45 -3.58
N ARG A 265 -6.32 41.47 -2.72
CA ARG A 265 -7.23 41.56 -1.57
C ARG A 265 -7.60 43.01 -1.26
N SER A 266 -8.22 43.69 -2.21
CA SER A 266 -9.05 44.90 -2.02
C SER A 266 -9.70 45.21 -3.36
N GLU A 267 -10.96 44.81 -3.52
CA GLU A 267 -11.99 45.34 -4.45
C GLU A 267 -12.99 44.23 -4.83
N ASN A 268 -13.92 43.97 -3.90
CA ASN A 268 -15.38 43.83 -4.12
C ASN A 268 -16.06 43.41 -2.81
#